data_AF-A0A660LX07-F1
#
_entry.id   AF-A0A660LX07-F1
#
_cell.length_a   1.000
_cell.length_b   1.000
_cell.length_c   1.000
_cell.angle_alpha   90.00
_cell.angle_beta   90.00
_cell.angle_gamma   90.00
#
_symmetry.space_group_name_H-M   'P 1'
#
loop_
_entity.id
_entity.type
_entity.pdbx_description
1 polymer ?
#
loop_
_entity_poly.entity_id
_entity_poly.type
_entity_poly.pdbx_seq_one_letter_code
_entity_poly.pdbx_strand_id
1 'polypeptide(L)'
;MDTAIKTVMNLHEFAPSPVVNAAFSGLVAAAVQAASLPSWCGDDVQREVQRRCALSESEMEMYWSQRITSSAQPSQELERFWYIDNYRELVRREVGLLAGSGLFLNERSRAAMVGSGPLPLTAWCLWQQ
;
A
#
# COMPACT_ATOMS: atom_id res chain seq x y z
N MET A 1 -5.09 0.46 17.79
CA MET A 1 -3.76 -0.12 17.53
C MET A 1 -3.60 -1.50 18.18
N ASP A 2 -3.81 -1.65 19.49
CA ASP A 2 -3.65 -2.93 20.23
C ASP A 2 -4.31 -4.14 19.55
N THR A 3 -5.63 -4.11 19.34
CA THR A 3 -6.37 -5.20 18.69
C THR A 3 -5.88 -5.48 17.29
N ALA A 4 -5.53 -4.44 16.52
CA ALA A 4 -5.11 -4.60 15.13
C ALA A 4 -3.75 -5.32 15.01
N ILE A 5 -2.79 -4.98 15.89
CA ILE A 5 -1.51 -5.69 15.95
C ILE A 5 -1.74 -7.16 16.29
N LYS A 6 -2.55 -7.45 17.32
CA LYS A 6 -2.86 -8.85 17.71
C LYS A 6 -3.54 -9.63 16.58
N THR A 7 -4.47 -9.01 15.85
CA THR A 7 -5.13 -9.64 14.70
C THR A 7 -4.12 -10.04 13.63
N VAL A 8 -3.21 -9.14 13.23
CA VAL A 8 -2.18 -9.43 12.21
C VAL A 8 -1.17 -10.48 12.70
N MET A 9 -0.80 -10.44 13.99
CA MET A 9 0.09 -11.43 14.60
C MET A 9 -0.50 -12.85 14.63
N ASN A 10 -1.83 -12.97 14.64
CA ASN A 10 -2.52 -14.26 14.64
C ASN A 10 -2.85 -14.80 13.24
N LEU A 11 -2.48 -14.09 12.16
CA LEU A 11 -2.65 -14.61 10.80
C LEU A 11 -1.66 -15.74 10.51
N HIS A 12 -2.11 -16.75 9.77
CA HIS A 12 -1.27 -17.84 9.28
C HIS A 12 -1.12 -17.84 7.75
N GLU A 13 -1.98 -17.09 7.06
CA GLU A 13 -1.98 -16.91 5.62
C GLU A 13 -1.92 -15.42 5.30
N PHE A 14 -1.33 -15.10 4.14
CA PHE A 14 -1.09 -13.72 3.71
C PHE A 14 -1.65 -13.43 2.30
N ALA A 15 -2.13 -14.47 1.61
CA ALA A 15 -2.79 -14.32 0.32
C ALA A 15 -4.11 -13.51 0.48
N PRO A 16 -4.49 -12.71 -0.53
CA PRO A 16 -5.72 -11.94 -0.49
C PRO A 16 -6.96 -12.78 -0.18
N SER A 17 -7.64 -12.40 0.89
CA SER A 17 -8.92 -12.98 1.30
C SER A 17 -9.71 -11.94 2.10
N PRO A 18 -11.03 -12.10 2.28
CA PRO A 18 -11.80 -11.18 3.10
C PRO A 18 -11.23 -11.00 4.52
N VAL A 19 -10.70 -12.07 5.11
CA VAL A 19 -10.11 -12.06 6.47
C VAL A 19 -8.78 -11.30 6.49
N VAL A 20 -7.86 -11.63 5.59
CA VAL A 20 -6.55 -10.98 5.49
C VAL A 20 -6.72 -9.50 5.18
N ASN A 21 -7.58 -9.16 4.21
CA ASN A 21 -7.84 -7.78 3.81
C ASN A 21 -8.44 -6.96 4.97
N ALA A 22 -9.37 -7.55 5.74
CA ALA A 22 -9.96 -6.89 6.91
C ALA A 22 -8.92 -6.66 8.01
N ALA A 23 -8.03 -7.63 8.27
CA ALA A 23 -6.98 -7.52 9.27
C ALA A 23 -6.00 -6.38 8.94
N PHE A 24 -5.46 -6.35 7.72
CA PHE A 24 -4.51 -5.31 7.31
C PHE A 24 -5.16 -3.94 7.13
N SER A 25 -6.40 -3.87 6.63
CA SER A 25 -7.16 -2.60 6.60
C SER A 25 -7.41 -2.06 8.00
N GLY A 26 -7.73 -2.92 8.96
CA GLY A 26 -7.84 -2.54 10.38
C GLY A 26 -6.52 -2.04 10.96
N LEU A 27 -5.39 -2.66 10.59
CA LEU A 27 -4.06 -2.20 10.99
C LEU A 27 -3.73 -0.82 10.41
N VAL A 28 -3.96 -0.60 9.11
CA VAL A 28 -3.76 0.71 8.46
C VAL A 28 -4.62 1.78 9.13
N ALA A 29 -5.92 1.52 9.30
CA ALA A 29 -6.83 2.47 9.93
C ALA A 29 -6.40 2.82 11.36
N ALA A 30 -5.89 1.83 12.11
CA ALA A 30 -5.35 2.05 13.44
C ALA A 30 -4.01 2.82 13.43
N ALA A 31 -3.15 2.59 12.44
CA ALA A 31 -1.86 3.25 12.28
C ALA A 31 -2.00 4.73 11.93
N VAL A 32 -2.91 5.08 11.03
CA VAL A 32 -3.15 6.47 10.65
C VAL A 32 -3.63 7.33 11.84
N GLN A 33 -4.30 6.72 12.82
CA GLN A 33 -4.83 7.42 14.01
C GLN A 33 -3.92 7.35 15.24
N ALA A 34 -2.92 6.48 15.24
CA ALA A 34 -2.12 6.23 16.44
C ALA A 34 -1.07 7.32 16.67
N ALA A 35 -1.04 7.89 17.88
CA ALA A 35 0.05 8.76 18.32
C ALA A 35 1.30 7.98 18.76
N SER A 36 1.12 6.73 19.21
CA SER A 36 2.19 5.84 19.66
C SER A 36 1.79 4.36 19.55
N LEU A 37 2.79 3.48 19.59
CA LEU A 37 2.57 2.03 19.69
C LEU A 37 2.15 1.63 21.11
N PRO A 38 1.44 0.50 21.29
CA PRO A 38 1.13 -0.04 22.61
C PRO A 38 2.41 -0.32 23.41
N SER A 39 2.37 -0.15 24.73
CA SER A 39 3.55 -0.29 25.60
C SER A 39 4.20 -1.68 25.57
N TRP A 40 3.44 -2.72 25.23
CA TRP A 40 3.94 -4.09 25.10
C TRP A 40 4.55 -4.38 23.71
N CYS A 41 4.33 -3.50 22.73
CA CYS A 41 4.89 -3.64 21.40
C CYS A 41 6.36 -3.22 21.40
N GLY A 42 7.22 -4.13 21.86
CA GLY A 42 8.67 -3.99 21.73
C GLY A 42 9.14 -4.25 20.28
N ASP A 43 10.45 -4.07 20.07
CA ASP A 43 11.07 -4.13 18.76
C ASP A 43 10.82 -5.46 18.00
N ASP A 44 10.79 -6.59 18.72
CA ASP A 44 10.53 -7.90 18.10
C ASP A 44 9.12 -8.00 17.52
N VAL A 45 8.13 -7.50 18.27
CA VAL A 45 6.74 -7.46 17.81
C VAL A 45 6.63 -6.54 16.60
N GLN A 46 7.26 -5.37 16.66
CA GLN A 46 7.24 -4.41 15.55
C GLN A 46 7.85 -5.02 14.28
N ARG A 47 9.03 -5.66 14.39
CA ARG A 47 9.67 -6.32 13.24
C ARG A 47 8.81 -7.42 12.65
N GLU A 48 8.17 -8.23 13.49
CA GLU A 48 7.31 -9.31 13.01
C GLU A 48 6.04 -8.78 12.33
N VAL A 49 5.44 -7.70 12.85
CA VAL A 49 4.33 -7.02 12.17
C VAL A 49 4.77 -6.48 10.82
N GLN A 50 5.92 -5.81 10.75
CA GLN A 50 6.47 -5.30 9.49
C GLN A 50 6.74 -6.42 8.48
N ARG A 51 7.31 -7.55 8.93
CA ARG A 51 7.53 -8.74 8.09
C ARG A 51 6.22 -9.27 7.52
N ARG A 52 5.17 -9.35 8.36
CA ARG A 52 3.83 -9.81 7.96
C ARG A 52 3.16 -8.85 6.98
N CYS A 53 3.30 -7.54 7.18
CA CYS A 53 2.86 -6.54 6.22
C CYS A 53 3.54 -6.75 4.87
N ALA A 54 4.87 -6.86 4.85
CA ALA A 54 5.64 -7.05 3.61
C ALA A 54 5.22 -8.33 2.86
N LEU A 55 4.97 -9.43 3.57
CA LEU A 55 4.47 -10.66 2.96
C LEU A 55 3.08 -10.49 2.36
N SER A 56 2.14 -9.93 3.12
CA SER A 56 0.77 -9.73 2.63
C SER A 56 0.71 -8.75 1.47
N GLU A 57 1.52 -7.69 1.51
CA GLU A 57 1.62 -6.71 0.43
C GLU A 57 2.18 -7.37 -0.84
N SER A 58 3.24 -8.19 -0.71
CA SER A 58 3.79 -8.94 -1.85
C SER A 58 2.77 -9.88 -2.50
N GLU A 59 2.04 -10.66 -1.69
CA GLU A 59 0.98 -11.56 -2.17
C GLU A 59 -0.17 -10.78 -2.83
N MET A 60 -0.55 -9.65 -2.26
CA MET A 60 -1.58 -8.76 -2.80
C MET A 60 -1.17 -8.18 -4.16
N GLU A 61 0.05 -7.64 -4.28
CA GLU A 61 0.56 -7.08 -5.54
C GLU A 61 0.66 -8.15 -6.62
N MET A 62 1.13 -9.36 -6.27
CA MET A 62 1.16 -10.50 -7.19
C MET A 62 -0.23 -10.90 -7.67
N TYR A 63 -1.19 -11.04 -6.75
CA TYR A 63 -2.57 -11.39 -7.09
C TYR A 63 -3.21 -10.34 -8.01
N TRP A 64 -3.11 -9.06 -7.66
CA TRP A 64 -3.75 -7.99 -8.42
C TRP A 64 -3.08 -7.73 -9.75
N SER A 65 -1.74 -7.81 -9.83
CA SER A 65 -1.03 -7.70 -11.11
C SER A 65 -1.47 -8.78 -12.09
N GLN A 66 -1.57 -10.04 -11.66
CA GLN A 66 -2.09 -11.13 -12.48
C GLN A 66 -3.54 -10.91 -12.89
N ARG A 67 -4.39 -10.52 -11.95
CA ARG A 67 -5.82 -10.26 -12.21
C ARG A 67 -6.04 -9.14 -13.22
N ILE A 68 -5.33 -8.03 -13.09
CA ILE A 68 -5.44 -6.87 -13.97
C ILE A 68 -4.93 -7.22 -15.37
N THR A 69 -3.76 -7.84 -15.47
CA THR A 69 -3.14 -8.18 -16.76
C THR A 69 -3.85 -9.29 -17.52
N SER A 70 -4.57 -10.18 -16.82
CA SER A 70 -5.36 -11.26 -17.43
C SER A 70 -6.78 -10.83 -17.84
N SER A 71 -7.20 -9.61 -17.49
CA SER A 71 -8.54 -9.12 -17.77
C SER A 71 -8.66 -8.55 -19.18
N ALA A 72 -9.82 -8.75 -19.83
CA ALA A 72 -10.18 -8.03 -21.05
C ALA A 72 -10.43 -6.53 -20.80
N GLN A 73 -10.62 -6.13 -19.54
CA GLN A 73 -10.84 -4.74 -19.12
C GLN A 73 -9.90 -4.37 -17.95
N PRO A 74 -8.58 -4.27 -18.17
CA PRO A 74 -7.59 -4.05 -17.10
C PRO A 74 -7.85 -2.80 -16.26
N SER A 75 -8.24 -1.69 -16.91
CA SER A 75 -8.55 -0.44 -16.20
C SER A 75 -9.71 -0.60 -15.23
N GLN A 76 -10.75 -1.36 -15.59
CA GLN A 76 -11.88 -1.61 -14.68
C GLN A 76 -11.50 -2.51 -13.51
N GLU A 77 -10.62 -3.49 -13.72
CA GLU A 77 -10.08 -4.30 -12.63
C GLU A 77 -9.19 -3.46 -11.70
N LEU A 78 -8.40 -2.52 -12.24
CA LEU A 78 -7.61 -1.61 -11.44
C LEU A 78 -8.48 -0.73 -10.54
N GLU A 79 -9.62 -0.22 -11.01
CA GLU A 79 -10.56 0.54 -10.18
C GLU A 79 -11.19 -0.30 -9.04
N ARG A 80 -11.13 -1.64 -9.12
CA ARG A 80 -11.60 -2.53 -8.05
C ARG A 80 -10.53 -2.77 -6.97
N PHE A 81 -9.29 -2.36 -7.21
CA PHE A 81 -8.22 -2.48 -6.22
C PHE A 81 -8.48 -1.55 -5.04
N TRP A 82 -8.72 -2.10 -3.86
CA TRP A 82 -9.24 -1.36 -2.70
C TRP A 82 -8.30 -0.27 -2.15
N TYR A 83 -7.03 -0.24 -2.55
CA TYR A 83 -6.10 0.83 -2.18
C TYR A 83 -5.80 1.82 -3.30
N ILE A 84 -6.42 1.74 -4.49
CA ILE A 84 -6.08 2.63 -5.61
C ILE A 84 -6.22 4.11 -5.26
N ASP A 85 -7.24 4.48 -4.50
CA ASP A 85 -7.46 5.86 -4.08
C ASP A 85 -6.41 6.33 -3.06
N ASN A 86 -5.86 5.43 -2.24
CA ASN A 86 -4.74 5.75 -1.36
C ASN A 86 -3.48 6.10 -2.17
N TYR A 87 -3.19 5.36 -3.25
CA TYR A 87 -2.05 5.67 -4.13
C TYR A 87 -2.24 6.98 -4.86
N ARG A 88 -3.45 7.25 -5.39
CA ARG A 88 -3.77 8.53 -6.05
C ARG A 88 -3.55 9.71 -5.10
N GLU A 89 -4.08 9.63 -3.89
CA GLU A 89 -3.95 10.69 -2.90
C GLU A 89 -2.50 10.86 -2.42
N LEU A 90 -1.76 9.76 -2.25
CA LEU A 90 -0.35 9.81 -1.86
C LEU A 90 0.49 10.49 -2.94
N VAL A 91 0.38 10.07 -4.21
CA VAL A 91 1.12 10.67 -5.33
C VAL A 91 0.78 12.15 -5.47
N ARG A 92 -0.49 12.53 -5.35
CA ARG A 92 -0.92 13.94 -5.39
C ARG A 92 -0.24 14.76 -4.29
N ARG A 93 -0.11 14.22 -3.08
CA ARG A 93 0.59 14.89 -1.96
C ARG A 93 2.09 14.99 -2.22
N GLU A 94 2.73 13.93 -2.70
CA GLU A 94 4.15 13.92 -3.02
C GLU A 94 4.51 14.94 -4.11
N VAL A 95 3.70 15.05 -5.17
CA VAL A 95 3.88 16.08 -6.20
C VAL A 95 3.65 17.49 -5.63
N GLY A 96 2.66 17.66 -4.75
CA GLY A 96 2.45 18.92 -4.05
C GLY A 96 3.65 19.34 -3.17
N LEU A 97 4.29 18.38 -2.50
CA LEU A 97 5.50 18.63 -1.70
C LEU A 97 6.69 19.04 -2.57
N LEU A 98 6.87 18.41 -3.73
CA LEU A 98 7.88 18.82 -4.70
C LEU A 98 7.66 20.27 -5.15
N ALA A 99 6.42 20.64 -5.48
CA ALA A 99 6.09 22.02 -5.84
C ALA A 99 6.41 23.02 -4.71
N GLY A 100 6.18 22.62 -3.45
CA GLY A 100 6.56 23.41 -2.26
C GLY A 100 8.07 23.65 -2.14
N SER A 101 8.89 22.76 -2.69
CA SER A 101 10.36 22.93 -2.80
C SER A 101 10.82 23.70 -4.04
N GLY A 102 9.90 24.13 -4.91
CA GLY A 102 10.19 24.79 -6.18
C GLY A 102 10.47 23.83 -7.34
N LEU A 103 10.28 22.52 -7.15
CA LEU A 103 10.39 21.50 -8.19
C LEU A 103 9.01 21.20 -8.79
N PHE A 104 8.79 21.58 -10.05
CA PHE A 104 7.53 21.34 -10.75
C PHE A 104 7.70 20.24 -11.78
N LEU A 105 6.88 19.20 -11.66
CA LEU A 105 6.81 18.14 -12.66
C LEU A 105 5.95 18.58 -13.85
N ASN A 106 6.40 18.26 -15.06
CA ASN A 106 5.68 18.50 -16.31
C ASN A 106 5.97 17.37 -17.31
N GLU A 107 5.43 17.45 -18.52
CA GLU A 107 5.56 16.43 -19.57
C GLU A 107 7.02 16.13 -19.99
N ARG A 108 7.95 17.06 -19.75
CA ARG A 108 9.39 16.88 -20.02
C ARG A 108 10.15 16.31 -18.84
N SER A 109 9.55 16.26 -17.65
CA SER A 109 10.15 15.65 -16.48
C SER A 109 10.43 14.17 -16.73
N ARG A 110 11.45 13.65 -16.03
CA ARG A 110 11.81 12.24 -16.02
C ARG A 110 11.88 11.83 -14.57
N ALA A 111 11.14 10.79 -14.22
CA ALA A 111 11.14 10.20 -12.89
C ALA A 111 11.51 8.72 -13.01
N ALA A 112 12.29 8.23 -12.05
CA ALA A 112 12.59 6.83 -11.89
C ALA A 112 12.01 6.38 -10.55
N MET A 113 11.14 5.36 -10.59
CA MET A 113 10.62 4.73 -9.39
C MET A 113 11.49 3.52 -9.06
N VAL A 114 12.10 3.52 -7.88
CA VAL A 114 12.98 2.44 -7.42
C VAL A 114 12.19 1.55 -6.49
N GLY A 115 12.10 0.25 -6.81
CA GLY A 115 11.42 -0.74 -5.97
C GLY A 115 9.89 -0.79 -6.15
N SER A 116 9.39 -0.72 -7.39
CA SER A 116 7.95 -0.63 -7.67
C SER A 116 7.14 -1.92 -7.48
N GLY A 117 7.79 -3.05 -7.20
CA GLY A 117 7.12 -4.34 -7.03
C GLY A 117 6.38 -4.84 -8.30
N PRO A 118 5.57 -5.90 -8.16
CA PRO A 118 4.75 -6.45 -9.24
C PRO A 118 3.61 -5.53 -9.72
N LEU A 119 3.17 -4.59 -8.89
CA LEU A 119 2.06 -3.67 -9.20
C LEU A 119 2.53 -2.21 -9.04
N PRO A 120 3.14 -1.60 -10.08
CA PRO A 120 3.85 -0.31 -9.97
C PRO A 120 2.91 0.91 -9.92
N LEU A 121 2.03 0.97 -8.91
CA LEU A 121 0.94 1.94 -8.82
C LEU A 121 1.39 3.38 -8.66
N THR A 122 2.47 3.64 -7.91
CA THR A 122 3.02 5.00 -7.77
C THR A 122 3.45 5.55 -9.14
N ALA A 123 4.13 4.74 -9.95
CA ALA A 123 4.54 5.12 -11.30
C ALA A 123 3.32 5.35 -12.21
N TRP A 124 2.34 4.45 -12.15
CA TRP A 124 1.11 4.54 -12.92
C TRP A 124 0.30 5.80 -12.57
N CYS A 125 0.06 6.05 -11.28
CA CYS A 125 -0.65 7.22 -10.80
C CYS A 125 0.08 8.52 -11.16
N LEU A 126 1.42 8.56 -11.07
CA LEU A 126 2.21 9.72 -11.48
C LEU A 126 2.03 10.01 -12.98
N TRP A 127 2.00 8.96 -13.82
CA TRP A 127 1.83 9.10 -15.26
C TRP A 127 0.41 9.54 -15.68
N GLN A 128 -0.61 9.22 -14.87
CA GLN A 128 -2.01 9.54 -15.13
C GLN A 128 -2.44 10.97 -14.75
N GLN A 129 -1.56 11.77 -14.12
CA GLN A 129 -1.89 13.12 -13.67
C GLN A 129 -2.09 14.12 -14.81
#